data_AF-A0A848W582-F1
#
_entry.id   AF-A0A848W582-F1
#
_cell.length_a   1.000
_cell.length_b   1.000
_cell.length_c   1.000
_cell.angle_alpha   90.00
_cell.angle_beta   90.00
_cell.angle_gamma   90.00
#
_symmetry.space_group_name_H-M   'P 1'
#
loop_
_entity.id
_entity.type
_entity.pdbx_description
1 polymer ?
#
loop_
_entity_poly.entity_id
_entity_poly.type
_entity_poly.pdbx_seq_one_letter_code
_entity_poly.pdbx_strand_id
1 'polypeptide(L)'
;QTLALADNLDAPANMFLGREIMTPFRTLNDDAMEHEARQVIARLNPNFTNITDPVRTMSGGQRQSVAIARAILFNARILIMDEPTAALGPHETAMVANLVKQLKDEGIGIFLISHDLHDVFDLSDRVCVMKNGGVVATRRTSEVTQDDVLGMIIMGKLPEDDSNGANAPGS
;
A
#
# COMPACT_ATOMS: atom_id res chain seq x y z
N GLN A 1 -1.66 -12.16 5.37
CA GLN A 1 -0.94 -11.22 6.24
C GLN A 1 -1.86 -10.80 7.39
N THR A 2 -1.35 -10.58 8.59
CA THR A 2 -2.17 -10.08 9.71
C THR A 2 -2.09 -8.57 9.72
N LEU A 3 -3.12 -7.89 9.20
CA LEU A 3 -3.29 -6.46 9.46
C LEU A 3 -3.40 -6.30 10.98
N ALA A 4 -2.64 -5.39 11.58
CA ALA A 4 -2.64 -5.15 13.04
C ALA A 4 -3.93 -4.45 13.48
N LEU A 5 -5.06 -5.11 13.28
CA LEU A 5 -6.41 -4.70 13.61
C LEU A 5 -6.95 -5.61 14.71
N ALA A 6 -7.74 -5.04 15.60
CA ALA A 6 -8.49 -5.77 16.60
C ALA A 6 -9.79 -6.29 15.95
N ASP A 7 -9.83 -7.59 15.69
CA ASP A 7 -10.91 -8.28 14.97
C ASP A 7 -12.32 -8.09 15.56
N ASN A 8 -12.39 -7.92 16.89
CA ASN A 8 -13.65 -7.79 17.61
C ASN A 8 -14.14 -6.34 17.74
N LEU A 9 -13.32 -5.36 17.35
CA LEU A 9 -13.67 -3.95 17.36
C LEU A 9 -14.17 -3.52 15.99
N ASP A 10 -14.94 -2.44 15.95
CA ASP A 10 -15.40 -1.81 14.71
C ASP A 10 -14.28 -0.98 14.05
N ALA A 11 -14.56 -0.39 12.89
CA ALA A 11 -13.56 0.42 12.18
C ALA A 11 -13.17 1.70 12.95
N PRO A 12 -14.08 2.52 13.52
CA PRO A 12 -13.71 3.70 14.28
C PRO A 12 -12.80 3.37 15.46
N ALA A 13 -13.15 2.36 16.27
CA ALA A 13 -12.31 1.97 17.40
C ALA A 13 -10.93 1.46 16.95
N ASN A 14 -10.86 0.72 15.83
CA ASN A 14 -9.58 0.31 15.25
C ASN A 14 -8.73 1.50 14.78
N MET A 15 -9.37 2.48 14.16
CA MET A 15 -8.74 3.67 13.58
C MET A 15 -8.19 4.63 14.63
N PHE A 16 -8.85 4.74 15.77
CA PHE A 16 -8.45 5.61 16.87
C PHE A 16 -7.68 4.88 17.98
N LEU A 17 -7.43 3.57 17.84
CA LEU A 17 -6.78 2.76 18.86
C LEU A 17 -5.42 3.36 19.30
N GLY A 18 -5.30 3.70 20.58
CA GLY A 18 -4.13 4.35 21.18
C GLY A 18 -4.05 5.88 20.99
N ARG A 19 -5.04 6.49 20.35
CA ARG A 19 -5.23 7.94 20.19
C ARG A 19 -6.72 8.29 20.25
N GLU A 20 -7.43 7.71 21.20
CA GLU A 20 -8.87 7.85 21.33
C GLU A 20 -9.26 9.31 21.60
N ILE A 21 -10.35 9.75 20.96
CA ILE A 21 -10.92 11.07 21.25
C ILE A 21 -11.65 10.97 22.58
N MET A 22 -11.26 11.82 23.54
CA MET A 22 -11.83 11.81 24.89
C MET A 22 -12.80 12.98 25.07
N THR A 23 -13.88 12.73 25.81
CA THR A 23 -14.78 13.79 26.29
C THR A 23 -14.11 14.62 27.40
N PRO A 24 -14.66 15.80 27.77
CA PRO A 24 -14.19 16.55 28.94
C PRO A 24 -14.21 15.76 30.26
N PHE A 25 -15.03 14.71 30.34
CA PHE A 25 -15.11 13.81 31.49
C PHE A 25 -14.12 12.63 31.43
N ARG A 26 -13.19 12.64 30.47
CA ARG A 26 -12.20 11.56 30.24
C ARG A 26 -12.84 10.20 29.96
N THR A 27 -13.99 10.19 29.29
CA THR A 27 -14.58 9.00 28.66
C THR A 27 -14.32 9.01 27.16
N LEU A 28 -14.50 7.86 26.49
CA LEU A 28 -14.46 7.80 25.03
C LEU A 28 -15.56 8.67 24.41
N ASN A 29 -15.23 9.34 23.31
CA ASN A 29 -16.16 10.12 22.50
C ASN A 29 -16.46 9.36 21.20
N ASP A 30 -17.33 8.35 21.30
CA ASP A 30 -17.64 7.44 20.19
C ASP A 30 -18.26 8.18 19.00
N ASP A 31 -19.15 9.15 19.25
CA ASP A 31 -19.79 9.96 18.22
C ASP A 31 -18.76 10.75 17.38
N ALA A 32 -17.76 11.36 18.03
CA ALA A 32 -16.71 12.09 17.34
C ALA A 32 -15.79 11.15 16.54
N MET A 33 -15.40 10.02 17.14
CA MET A 33 -14.56 9.03 16.46
C MET A 33 -15.27 8.43 15.25
N GLU A 34 -16.55 8.08 15.36
CA GLU A 34 -17.34 7.59 14.24
C GLU A 34 -17.46 8.65 13.15
N HIS A 35 -17.75 9.90 13.51
CA HIS A 35 -17.88 10.99 12.56
C HIS A 35 -16.60 11.21 11.75
N GLU A 36 -15.45 11.33 12.41
CA GLU A 36 -14.16 11.48 11.74
C GLU A 36 -13.80 10.23 10.93
N ALA A 37 -14.06 9.04 11.48
CA ALA A 37 -13.77 7.79 10.78
C ALA A 37 -14.55 7.67 9.48
N ARG A 38 -15.84 8.03 9.46
CA ARG A 38 -16.66 8.05 8.24
C ARG A 38 -16.09 8.98 7.18
N GLN A 39 -15.63 10.16 7.56
CA GLN A 39 -15.05 11.11 6.61
C GLN A 39 -13.76 10.56 5.97
N VAL A 40 -12.87 9.96 6.77
CA VAL A 40 -11.62 9.39 6.26
C VAL A 40 -11.91 8.15 5.41
N ILE A 41 -12.69 7.19 5.92
CA ILE A 41 -12.98 5.95 5.19
C ILE A 41 -13.71 6.22 3.87
N ALA A 42 -14.67 7.15 3.83
CA ALA A 42 -15.40 7.46 2.61
C ALA A 42 -14.48 7.97 1.49
N ARG A 43 -13.36 8.62 1.84
CA ARG A 43 -12.34 9.03 0.87
C ARG A 43 -11.55 7.85 0.32
N LEU A 44 -11.32 6.81 1.11
CA LEU A 44 -10.51 5.65 0.72
C LEU A 44 -11.32 4.55 0.03
N ASN A 45 -12.56 4.35 0.48
CA ASN A 45 -13.46 3.34 -0.04
C ASN A 45 -14.91 3.84 0.04
N PRO A 46 -15.43 4.41 -1.06
CA PRO A 46 -16.82 4.89 -1.13
C PRO A 46 -17.88 3.81 -0.89
N ASN A 47 -17.52 2.54 -1.09
CA ASN A 47 -18.43 1.39 -0.91
C ASN A 47 -18.41 0.85 0.54
N PHE A 48 -17.70 1.50 1.46
CA PHE A 48 -17.60 1.07 2.85
C PHE A 48 -18.87 1.44 3.62
N THR A 49 -19.82 0.51 3.71
CA THR A 49 -21.13 0.73 4.36
C THR A 49 -21.19 0.27 5.81
N ASN A 50 -20.41 -0.74 6.19
CA ASN A 50 -20.50 -1.42 7.48
C ASN A 50 -19.40 -1.00 8.48
N ILE A 51 -19.22 0.31 8.66
CA ILE A 51 -18.15 0.90 9.51
C ILE A 51 -18.27 0.50 11.00
N THR A 52 -19.48 0.28 11.49
CA THR A 52 -19.79 -0.10 12.88
C THR A 52 -19.79 -1.62 13.09
N ASP A 53 -19.58 -2.42 12.05
CA ASP A 53 -19.48 -3.86 12.19
C ASP A 53 -18.09 -4.25 12.72
N PRO A 54 -17.96 -5.35 13.48
CA PRO A 54 -16.65 -5.86 13.87
C PRO A 54 -15.76 -6.16 12.66
N VAL A 55 -14.50 -5.74 12.69
CA VAL A 55 -13.54 -5.88 11.58
C VAL A 55 -13.40 -7.32 11.08
N ARG A 56 -13.63 -8.32 11.94
CA ARG A 56 -13.65 -9.74 11.54
C ARG A 56 -14.63 -10.07 10.41
N THR A 57 -15.72 -9.32 10.25
CA THR A 57 -16.75 -9.54 9.22
C THR A 57 -16.44 -8.86 7.90
N MET A 58 -15.43 -7.98 7.86
CA MET A 58 -15.09 -7.17 6.69
C MET A 58 -14.32 -7.94 5.62
N SER A 59 -14.41 -7.53 4.36
CA SER A 59 -13.55 -8.07 3.29
C SER A 59 -12.08 -7.68 3.51
N GLY A 60 -11.14 -8.33 2.80
CA GLY A 60 -9.72 -7.98 2.90
C GLY A 60 -9.45 -6.51 2.53
N GLY A 61 -10.04 -6.02 1.44
CA GLY A 61 -9.92 -4.61 1.02
C GLY A 61 -10.54 -3.63 2.01
N GLN A 62 -11.64 -4.01 2.68
CA GLN A 62 -12.22 -3.18 3.75
C GLN A 62 -11.29 -3.11 4.96
N ARG A 63 -10.76 -4.24 5.45
CA ARG A 63 -9.78 -4.25 6.55
C ARG A 63 -8.57 -3.38 6.22
N GLN A 64 -8.11 -3.42 4.97
CA GLN A 64 -7.00 -2.60 4.52
C GLN A 64 -7.34 -1.11 4.50
N SER A 65 -8.55 -0.75 4.07
CA SER A 65 -9.06 0.62 4.16
C SER A 65 -9.04 1.11 5.60
N VAL A 66 -9.45 0.29 6.58
CA VAL A 66 -9.37 0.63 8.02
C VAL A 66 -7.92 0.84 8.47
N ALA A 67 -7.02 -0.08 8.12
CA ALA A 67 -5.61 0.00 8.50
C ALA A 67 -4.91 1.25 7.93
N ILE A 68 -5.23 1.60 6.68
CA ILE A 68 -4.69 2.79 6.01
C ILE A 68 -5.33 4.06 6.57
N ALA A 69 -6.65 4.05 6.81
CA ALA A 69 -7.36 5.18 7.42
C ALA A 69 -6.76 5.55 8.80
N ARG A 70 -6.39 4.54 9.60
CA ARG A 70 -5.65 4.76 10.85
C ARG A 70 -4.33 5.51 10.63
N ALA A 71 -3.54 5.09 9.65
CA ALA A 71 -2.26 5.75 9.35
C ALA A 71 -2.45 7.21 8.92
N ILE A 72 -3.49 7.49 8.14
CA ILE A 72 -3.84 8.86 7.70
C ILE A 72 -4.29 9.72 8.86
N LEU A 73 -5.21 9.22 9.71
CA LEU A 73 -5.63 9.94 10.93
C LEU A 73 -4.44 10.28 11.84
N PHE A 74 -3.42 9.43 11.82
CA PHE A 74 -2.22 9.64 12.62
C PHE A 74 -1.23 10.62 11.97
N ASN A 75 -1.61 11.28 10.87
CA ASN A 75 -0.81 12.20 10.07
C ASN A 75 0.51 11.57 9.61
N ALA A 76 0.45 10.32 9.14
CA ALA A 76 1.63 9.62 8.63
C ALA A 76 2.22 10.34 7.41
N ARG A 77 3.52 10.66 7.48
CA ARG A 77 4.28 11.21 6.34
C ARG A 77 4.78 10.13 5.38
N ILE A 78 4.93 8.91 5.89
CA ILE A 78 5.42 7.74 5.15
C ILE A 78 4.52 6.55 5.51
N LEU A 79 4.09 5.80 4.50
CA LEU A 79 3.34 4.56 4.63
C LEU A 79 4.17 3.41 4.05
N ILE A 80 4.42 2.38 4.86
CA ILE A 80 5.07 1.14 4.44
C ILE A 80 3.98 0.08 4.28
N MET A 81 3.86 -0.48 3.08
CA MET A 81 2.89 -1.51 2.76
C MET A 81 3.62 -2.76 2.32
N ASP A 82 3.51 -3.79 3.15
CA ASP A 82 4.11 -5.08 2.88
C ASP A 82 3.07 -5.99 2.19
N GLU A 83 3.26 -6.30 0.91
CA GLU A 83 2.38 -7.17 0.12
C GLU A 83 0.87 -6.84 0.24
N PRO A 84 0.46 -5.57 0.04
CA PRO A 84 -0.86 -5.12 0.42
C PRO A 84 -1.99 -5.80 -0.35
N THR A 85 -1.73 -6.29 -1.56
CA THR A 85 -2.73 -6.93 -2.43
C THR A 85 -2.74 -8.45 -2.29
N ALA A 86 -1.90 -9.02 -1.41
CA ALA A 86 -1.81 -10.46 -1.22
C ALA A 86 -3.13 -11.06 -0.74
N ALA A 87 -3.58 -12.11 -1.42
CA ALA A 87 -4.84 -12.82 -1.16
C ALA A 87 -6.13 -11.97 -1.33
N LEU A 88 -6.05 -10.87 -2.09
CA LEU A 88 -7.21 -10.10 -2.53
C LEU A 88 -7.70 -10.56 -3.91
N GLY A 89 -9.01 -10.42 -4.15
CA GLY A 89 -9.57 -10.60 -5.48
C GLY A 89 -9.27 -9.39 -6.37
N PRO A 90 -9.48 -9.50 -7.70
CA PRO A 90 -9.17 -8.41 -8.64
C PRO A 90 -9.84 -7.08 -8.30
N HIS A 91 -11.07 -7.14 -7.76
CA HIS A 91 -11.81 -5.95 -7.35
C HIS A 91 -11.16 -5.28 -6.14
N GLU A 92 -10.81 -6.06 -5.10
CA GLU A 92 -10.14 -5.52 -3.92
C GLU A 92 -8.72 -5.02 -4.22
N THR A 93 -7.96 -5.70 -5.08
CA THR A 93 -6.66 -5.25 -5.57
C THR A 93 -6.77 -3.88 -6.24
N ALA A 94 -7.76 -3.68 -7.11
CA ALA A 94 -7.99 -2.39 -7.76
C ALA A 94 -8.34 -1.28 -6.76
N MET A 95 -9.11 -1.59 -5.71
CA MET A 95 -9.40 -0.62 -4.65
C MET A 95 -8.14 -0.19 -3.91
N VAL A 96 -7.27 -1.15 -3.54
CA VAL A 96 -6.00 -0.86 -2.88
C VAL A 96 -5.08 -0.06 -3.80
N ALA A 97 -4.96 -0.43 -5.07
CA ALA A 97 -4.18 0.30 -6.07
C ALA A 97 -4.62 1.77 -6.21
N ASN A 98 -5.93 2.02 -6.30
CA ASN A 98 -6.48 3.38 -6.38
C ASN A 98 -6.19 4.20 -5.11
N LEU A 99 -6.31 3.55 -3.95
CA LEU A 99 -5.98 4.16 -2.67
C LEU A 99 -4.49 4.55 -2.60
N VAL A 100 -3.58 3.68 -3.04
CA VAL A 100 -2.14 3.99 -3.10
C VAL A 100 -1.87 5.21 -3.99
N LYS A 101 -2.51 5.27 -5.17
CA LYS A 101 -2.38 6.41 -6.10
C LYS A 101 -2.87 7.71 -5.45
N GLN A 102 -4.04 7.69 -4.82
CA GLN A 102 -4.58 8.86 -4.14
C GLN A 102 -3.66 9.37 -3.02
N LEU A 103 -3.13 8.48 -2.18
CA LEU A 103 -2.25 8.88 -1.08
C LEU A 103 -0.92 9.45 -1.58
N LYS A 104 -0.41 8.90 -2.68
CA LYS A 104 0.74 9.45 -3.37
C LYS A 104 0.46 10.88 -3.87
N ASP A 105 -0.70 11.12 -4.47
CA ASP A 105 -1.12 12.46 -4.94
C ASP A 105 -1.29 13.45 -3.79
N GLU A 106 -1.68 12.98 -2.60
CA GLU A 106 -1.73 13.76 -1.36
C GLU A 106 -0.33 14.05 -0.76
N GLY A 107 0.74 13.54 -1.38
CA GLY A 107 2.13 13.79 -0.97
C GLY A 107 2.66 12.87 0.14
N ILE A 108 1.95 11.78 0.44
CA ILE A 108 2.42 10.78 1.39
C ILE A 108 3.48 9.92 0.71
N GLY A 109 4.64 9.75 1.35
CA GLY A 109 5.69 8.85 0.84
C GLY A 109 5.27 7.40 0.99
N ILE A 110 5.39 6.58 -0.05
CA ILE A 110 4.95 5.19 -0.02
C ILE A 110 6.14 4.26 -0.28
N PHE A 111 6.31 3.27 0.60
CA PHE A 111 7.22 2.14 0.40
C PHE A 111 6.38 0.87 0.21
N LEU A 112 6.24 0.44 -1.05
CA LEU A 112 5.49 -0.74 -1.42
C LEU A 112 6.45 -1.93 -1.57
N ILE A 113 6.20 -3.00 -0.82
CA ILE A 113 6.87 -4.29 -0.99
C ILE A 113 5.88 -5.18 -1.74
N SER A 114 6.29 -5.67 -2.90
CA SER A 114 5.48 -6.57 -3.73
C SER A 114 6.40 -7.47 -4.56
N HIS A 115 5.97 -8.71 -4.76
CA HIS A 115 6.53 -9.62 -5.75
C HIS A 115 5.77 -9.63 -7.08
N ASP A 116 4.64 -8.90 -7.17
CA ASP A 116 3.88 -8.72 -8.40
C ASP A 116 4.42 -7.52 -9.19
N LEU A 117 4.99 -7.80 -10.37
CA LEU A 117 5.56 -6.78 -11.24
C LEU A 117 4.50 -5.86 -11.86
N HIS A 118 3.24 -6.27 -11.98
CA HIS A 118 2.19 -5.35 -12.43
C HIS A 118 1.95 -4.26 -11.38
N ASP A 119 1.77 -4.65 -10.12
CA ASP A 119 1.59 -3.70 -9.02
C ASP A 119 2.79 -2.75 -8.87
N VAL A 120 4.02 -3.28 -8.96
CA VAL A 120 5.24 -2.47 -8.86
C VAL A 120 5.26 -1.37 -9.94
N PHE A 121 5.01 -1.73 -11.19
CA PHE A 121 5.07 -0.79 -12.31
C PHE A 121 3.88 0.19 -12.33
N ASP A 122 2.70 -0.25 -11.91
CA ASP A 122 1.50 0.59 -11.89
C ASP A 122 1.47 1.61 -10.75
N LEU A 123 2.18 1.33 -9.65
CA LEU A 123 2.07 2.10 -8.41
C LEU A 123 3.34 2.87 -8.04
N SER A 124 4.51 2.46 -8.55
CA SER A 124 5.81 2.98 -8.08
C SER A 124 6.47 3.91 -9.08
N ASP A 125 7.12 4.97 -8.60
CA ASP A 125 8.02 5.81 -9.42
C ASP A 125 9.41 5.18 -9.60
N ARG A 126 9.78 4.33 -8.64
CA ARG A 126 11.09 3.69 -8.55
C ARG A 126 10.92 2.27 -8.04
N VAL A 127 11.75 1.37 -8.57
CA VAL A 127 11.85 -0.02 -8.13
C VAL A 127 13.22 -0.26 -7.51
N CYS A 128 13.25 -0.93 -6.36
CA CYS A 128 14.47 -1.38 -5.70
C CYS A 128 14.46 -2.90 -5.64
N VAL A 129 15.35 -3.53 -6.41
CA VAL A 129 15.47 -4.99 -6.45
C VAL A 129 16.46 -5.43 -5.40
N MET A 130 16.07 -6.41 -4.57
CA MET A 130 16.90 -7.00 -3.53
C MET A 130 17.06 -8.50 -3.74
N LYS A 131 18.24 -9.04 -3.43
CA LYS A 131 18.55 -10.48 -3.47
C LYS A 131 19.53 -10.82 -2.34
N ASN A 132 19.27 -11.91 -1.63
CA ASN A 132 20.10 -12.38 -0.50
C ASN A 132 20.41 -11.29 0.54
N GLY A 133 19.44 -10.42 0.83
CA GLY A 133 19.59 -9.31 1.78
C GLY A 133 20.37 -8.10 1.26
N GLY A 134 20.90 -8.15 0.02
CA GLY A 134 21.58 -7.03 -0.62
C GLY A 134 20.71 -6.33 -1.66
N VAL A 135 20.94 -5.03 -1.87
CA VAL A 135 20.36 -4.28 -3.00
C VAL A 135 21.11 -4.65 -4.26
N VAL A 136 20.39 -5.17 -5.26
CA VAL A 136 20.92 -5.45 -6.60
C VAL A 136 20.97 -4.17 -7.42
N ALA A 137 19.85 -3.44 -7.46
CA ALA A 137 19.73 -2.21 -8.22
C ALA A 137 18.54 -1.36 -7.74
N THR A 138 18.61 -0.06 -8.01
CA THR A 138 17.47 0.85 -7.92
C THR A 138 17.33 1.60 -9.23
N ARG A 139 16.14 1.62 -9.81
CA ARG A 139 15.84 2.25 -11.11
C ARG A 139 14.51 3.00 -11.05
N ARG A 140 14.33 3.98 -11.94
CA ARG A 140 12.98 4.53 -12.17
C ARG A 140 12.18 3.50 -12.95
N THR A 141 10.92 3.31 -12.61
CA THR A 141 10.04 2.37 -13.34
C THR A 141 9.88 2.76 -14.82
N SER A 142 10.07 4.03 -15.16
CA SER A 142 10.08 4.53 -16.54
C SER A 142 11.32 4.18 -17.35
N GLU A 143 12.39 3.68 -16.72
CA GLU A 143 13.69 3.43 -17.35
C GLU A 143 13.98 1.94 -17.57
N VAL A 144 13.10 1.05 -17.11
CA VAL A 144 13.28 -0.40 -17.17
C VAL A 144 11.98 -1.06 -17.59
N THR A 145 12.05 -2.27 -18.14
CA THR A 145 10.90 -3.11 -18.43
C THR A 145 10.65 -4.11 -17.30
N GLN A 146 9.48 -4.75 -17.29
CA GLN A 146 9.20 -5.85 -16.36
C GLN A 146 10.22 -6.99 -16.51
N ASP A 147 10.61 -7.31 -17.75
CA ASP A 147 11.61 -8.35 -18.04
C ASP A 147 12.99 -8.00 -17.48
N ASP A 148 13.40 -6.72 -17.54
CA ASP A 148 14.66 -6.27 -16.93
C ASP A 148 14.65 -6.48 -15.41
N VAL A 149 13.53 -6.12 -14.76
CA VAL A 149 13.36 -6.29 -13.31
C VAL A 149 13.33 -7.77 -12.93
N LEU A 150 12.61 -8.59 -13.69
CA LEU A 150 12.58 -10.04 -13.50
C LEU A 150 13.99 -10.64 -13.66
N GLY A 151 14.73 -10.19 -14.67
CA GLY A 151 16.14 -10.54 -14.88
C GLY A 151 17.01 -10.17 -13.68
N MET A 152 16.85 -8.97 -13.13
CA MET A 152 17.56 -8.54 -11.91
C MET A 152 17.24 -9.42 -10.69
N ILE A 153 15.98 -9.83 -10.52
CA ILE A 153 15.55 -10.71 -9.42
C ILE A 153 16.20 -12.10 -9.56
N ILE A 154 16.14 -12.70 -10.75
CA ILE A 154 16.64 -14.06 -11.01
C ILE A 154 18.17 -14.08 -11.01
N MET A 155 18.81 -13.21 -11.79
CA MET A 155 20.26 -13.21 -11.99
C MET A 155 21.00 -12.54 -10.84
N GLY A 156 20.41 -11.54 -10.18
CA GLY A 156 21.08 -10.75 -9.14
C GLY A 156 22.12 -9.77 -9.69
N LYS A 157 22.06 -9.46 -10.99
CA LYS A 157 22.89 -8.45 -11.66
C LYS A 157 22.04 -7.67 -12.65
N LEU A 158 22.49 -6.48 -13.03
CA LEU A 158 21.87 -5.68 -14.08
C LEU A 158 21.92 -6.45 -15.41
N PRO A 159 20.86 -6.37 -16.24
CA PRO A 159 20.95 -6.79 -17.64
C PRO A 159 22.11 -6.05 -18.30
N GLU A 160 22.92 -6.76 -19.09
CA GLU A 160 23.94 -6.11 -19.90
C GLU A 160 23.19 -5.30 -20.97
N ASP A 161 23.43 -3.98 -21.04
CA ASP A 161 22.86 -3.15 -22.10
C ASP A 161 23.25 -3.78 -23.45
N ASP A 162 22.26 -4.27 -24.21
CA ASP A 162 22.41 -4.80 -25.56
C ASP A 162 22.81 -3.72 -26.60
N SER A 163 23.36 -2.58 -26.15
CA SER A 163 23.90 -1.52 -27.00
C SER A 163 25.30 -1.81 -27.57
N ASN A 164 25.83 -3.03 -27.45
CA ASN A 164 27.14 -3.40 -28.01
C ASN A 164 27.10 -4.44 -29.15
N GLY A 165 25.96 -4.59 -29.84
CA GLY A 165 25.81 -5.51 -30.98
C GLY A 165 25.84 -4.87 -32.37
N ALA A 166 25.91 -3.54 -32.50
CA ALA A 166 25.73 -2.85 -33.78
C ALA A 166 26.92 -1.95 -34.16
N ASN A 167 28.13 -2.50 -34.33
CA ASN A 167 29.04 -2.03 -35.38
C ASN A 167 30.22 -2.97 -35.64
N ALA A 168 30.08 -3.81 -36.66
CA ALA A 168 31.13 -4.08 -37.64
C ALA A 168 30.55 -4.94 -38.79
N PRO A 169 29.98 -4.35 -39.85
CA PRO A 169 30.06 -4.97 -41.16
C PRO A 169 31.49 -4.79 -41.69
N GLY A 170 32.07 -5.88 -42.18
CA GLY A 170 33.47 -5.92 -42.58
C GLY A 170 33.88 -4.91 -43.65
N SER A 171 35.13 -4.50 -43.61
CA SER A 171 36.05 -4.40 -44.75
C SER A 171 37.47 -4.51 -44.24
#